data_AF-A0A949DJ88-F1
#
_entry.id   AF-A0A949DJ88-F1
#
_cell.length_a   1.000
_cell.length_b   1.000
_cell.length_c   1.000
_cell.angle_alpha   90.00
_cell.angle_beta   90.00
_cell.angle_gamma   90.00
#
_symmetry.space_group_name_H-M   'P 1'
#
loop_
_entity.id
_entity.type
_entity.pdbx_description
1 polymer ?
#
loop_
_entity_poly.entity_id
_entity_poly.type
_entity_poly.pdbx_seq_one_letter_code
_entity_poly.pdbx_strand_id
1 'polypeptide(L)'
;MNYETLKSELLKQARNAFETASTLRETQRIEVYKYNTQVITSDVLEEDEEILYTPEKILCYQIYGYDHLEDEIKTWIDFAREITQPTDEMPLSEPTDIEKSIRELVSEIAKRNGAQTHEVSSYEVFANLPVTLLGTIEQEIIEYWWNAKEEENAKKLALAQIEEVIGVQK
;
A
#
# COMPACT_ATOMS: atom_id res chain seq x y z
N MET A 1 -7.80 -7.16 -28.74
CA MET A 1 -6.83 -7.58 -27.71
C MET A 1 -7.19 -8.98 -27.24
N ASN A 2 -6.22 -9.88 -27.02
CA ASN A 2 -6.53 -11.21 -26.49
C ASN A 2 -6.78 -11.14 -24.96
N TYR A 3 -7.39 -12.18 -24.41
CA TYR A 3 -7.79 -12.24 -22.99
C TYR A 3 -6.61 -12.01 -22.03
N GLU A 4 -5.48 -12.69 -22.25
CA GLU A 4 -4.31 -12.60 -21.37
C GLU A 4 -3.66 -11.20 -21.39
N THR A 5 -3.59 -10.56 -22.56
CA THR A 5 -3.10 -9.19 -22.68
C THR A 5 -4.02 -8.20 -21.97
N LEU A 6 -5.34 -8.34 -22.12
CA LEU A 6 -6.32 -7.50 -21.43
C LEU A 6 -6.22 -7.65 -19.90
N LYS A 7 -6.16 -8.90 -19.42
CA LYS A 7 -6.02 -9.22 -18.00
C LYS A 7 -4.75 -8.61 -17.40
N SER A 8 -3.63 -8.74 -18.10
CA SER A 8 -2.34 -8.17 -17.67
C SER A 8 -2.38 -6.65 -17.59
N GLU A 9 -2.98 -5.99 -18.59
CA GLU A 9 -3.12 -4.53 -18.61
C GLU A 9 -4.06 -4.02 -17.51
N LEU A 10 -5.20 -4.69 -17.29
CA LEU A 10 -6.12 -4.39 -16.19
C LEU A 10 -5.45 -4.55 -14.83
N LEU A 11 -4.69 -5.62 -14.62
CA LEU A 11 -3.99 -5.85 -13.36
C LEU A 11 -2.92 -4.79 -13.10
N LYS A 12 -2.22 -4.34 -14.15
CA LYS A 12 -1.26 -3.24 -14.05
C LYS A 12 -1.95 -1.95 -13.62
N GLN A 13 -3.09 -1.61 -14.22
CA GLN A 13 -3.83 -0.41 -13.84
C GLN A 13 -4.48 -0.53 -12.45
N ALA A 14 -4.92 -1.72 -12.06
CA ALA A 14 -5.39 -1.99 -10.71
C ALA A 14 -4.29 -1.78 -9.66
N ARG A 15 -3.04 -2.17 -9.94
CA ARG A 15 -1.89 -1.87 -9.06
C ARG A 15 -1.70 -0.36 -8.89
N ASN A 16 -1.68 0.39 -9.98
CA ASN A 16 -1.52 1.86 -9.91
C ASN A 16 -2.68 2.52 -9.14
N ALA A 17 -3.91 2.06 -9.37
CA ALA A 17 -5.09 2.54 -8.66
C ALA A 17 -4.99 2.23 -7.15
N PHE A 18 -4.52 1.02 -6.80
CA PHE A 18 -4.28 0.62 -5.41
C PHE A 18 -3.22 1.48 -4.71
N GLU A 19 -2.08 1.71 -5.35
CA GLU A 19 -1.02 2.58 -4.83
C GLU A 19 -1.55 3.99 -4.56
N THR A 20 -2.35 4.53 -5.48
CA THR A 20 -2.94 5.87 -5.33
C THR A 20 -3.96 5.86 -4.19
N ALA A 21 -4.88 4.89 -4.17
CA ALA A 21 -5.92 4.76 -3.15
C ALA A 21 -5.35 4.59 -1.72
N SER A 22 -4.17 4.01 -1.59
CA SER A 22 -3.47 3.87 -0.29
C SER A 22 -3.13 5.21 0.37
N THR A 23 -3.28 6.33 -0.36
CA THR A 23 -3.04 7.70 0.14
C THR A 23 -4.30 8.57 0.14
N LEU A 24 -5.46 7.99 -0.18
CA LEU A 24 -6.74 8.68 -0.25
C LEU A 24 -7.59 8.42 1.00
N ARG A 25 -8.60 9.27 1.19
CA ARG A 25 -9.60 9.08 2.24
C ARG A 25 -10.55 7.94 1.89
N GLU A 26 -11.16 7.33 2.90
CA GLU A 26 -12.11 6.24 2.71
C GLU A 26 -13.33 6.61 1.85
N THR A 27 -13.70 7.90 1.81
CA THR A 27 -14.81 8.41 0.97
C THR A 27 -14.40 8.64 -0.47
N GLN A 28 -13.14 8.44 -0.82
CA GLN A 28 -12.63 8.64 -2.17
C GLN A 28 -12.39 7.28 -2.82
N ARG A 29 -12.58 7.18 -4.13
CA ARG A 29 -12.36 5.94 -4.87
C ARG A 29 -11.71 6.18 -6.23
N ILE A 30 -11.14 5.11 -6.76
CA ILE A 30 -10.61 5.04 -8.12
C ILE A 30 -11.25 3.84 -8.82
N GLU A 31 -11.68 4.06 -10.05
CA GLU A 31 -12.26 3.05 -10.93
C GLU A 31 -11.27 2.70 -12.04
N VAL A 32 -11.07 1.41 -12.30
CA VAL A 32 -10.40 0.93 -13.51
C VAL A 32 -11.46 0.27 -14.39
N TYR A 33 -11.59 0.78 -15.61
CA TYR A 33 -12.60 0.33 -16.55
C TYR A 33 -12.00 0.09 -17.94
N LYS A 34 -12.65 -0.82 -18.66
CA LYS A 34 -12.44 -1.00 -20.09
C LYS A 34 -13.42 -0.08 -20.82
N TYR A 35 -12.89 0.87 -21.58
CA TYR A 35 -13.66 1.72 -22.49
C TYR A 35 -13.35 1.33 -23.94
N ASN A 36 -14.33 0.74 -24.63
CA ASN A 36 -14.13 0.11 -25.94
C ASN A 36 -12.98 -0.91 -25.93
N THR A 37 -11.82 -0.55 -26.49
CA THR A 37 -10.62 -1.41 -26.58
C THR A 37 -9.49 -0.95 -25.67
N GLN A 38 -9.69 0.09 -24.87
CA GLN A 38 -8.66 0.68 -24.01
C GLN A 38 -8.98 0.42 -22.54
N VAL A 39 -7.94 0.25 -21.73
CA VAL A 39 -8.05 0.25 -20.27
C VAL A 39 -7.78 1.65 -19.77
N ILE A 40 -8.65 2.17 -18.93
CA ILE A 40 -8.60 3.53 -18.41
C ILE A 40 -8.78 3.47 -16.88
N THR A 41 -8.03 4.30 -16.18
CA THR A 41 -8.20 4.58 -14.75
C THR A 41 -8.86 5.94 -14.63
N SER A 42 -9.88 6.05 -13.76
CA SER A 42 -10.53 7.33 -13.48
C SER A 42 -9.57 8.28 -12.76
N ASP A 43 -9.95 9.56 -12.71
CA ASP A 43 -9.48 10.45 -11.65
C ASP A 43 -10.03 9.98 -10.29
N VAL A 44 -9.64 10.68 -9.21
CA VAL A 44 -10.20 10.43 -7.87
C VAL A 44 -11.65 10.88 -7.86
N LEU A 45 -12.54 9.97 -7.47
CA LEU A 45 -13.99 10.20 -7.38
C LEU A 45 -14.40 10.25 -5.91
N GLU A 46 -15.32 11.14 -5.56
CA GLU A 46 -15.95 11.17 -4.24
C GLU A 46 -17.05 10.09 -4.10
N GLU A 47 -17.43 9.78 -2.86
CA GLU A 47 -18.40 8.73 -2.53
C GLU A 47 -19.76 8.95 -3.20
N ASP A 48 -20.18 10.21 -3.32
CA ASP A 48 -21.46 10.61 -3.88
C ASP A 48 -21.50 10.67 -5.41
N GLU A 49 -20.35 10.55 -6.08
CA GLU A 49 -20.32 10.45 -7.53
C GLU A 49 -20.93 9.12 -8.00
N GLU A 50 -21.86 9.17 -8.95
CA GLU A 50 -22.50 7.95 -9.47
C GLU A 50 -21.55 7.13 -10.34
N ILE A 51 -21.62 5.81 -10.22
CA ILE A 51 -20.95 4.90 -11.16
C ILE A 51 -21.70 4.98 -12.50
N LEU A 52 -21.07 5.63 -13.48
CA LEU A 52 -21.62 5.73 -14.83
C LEU A 52 -21.49 4.40 -15.57
N TYR A 53 -22.61 3.75 -15.87
CA TYR A 53 -22.68 2.57 -16.72
C TYR A 53 -23.06 2.96 -18.14
N THR A 54 -22.20 2.67 -19.12
CA THR A 54 -22.52 2.83 -20.55
C THR A 54 -22.21 1.53 -21.30
N PRO A 55 -22.82 1.28 -22.48
CA PRO A 55 -22.50 0.09 -23.28
C PRO A 55 -21.01 -0.02 -23.63
N GLU A 56 -20.30 1.10 -23.70
CA GLU A 56 -18.88 1.18 -24.04
C GLU A 56 -17.97 1.12 -22.81
N LYS A 57 -18.48 1.39 -21.59
CA LYS A 57 -17.72 1.40 -20.32
C LYS A 57 -18.07 0.17 -19.50
N ILE A 58 -17.07 -0.70 -19.31
CA ILE A 58 -17.16 -1.87 -18.44
C ILE A 58 -16.27 -1.61 -17.23
N LEU A 59 -16.85 -1.43 -16.05
CA LEU A 59 -16.11 -1.36 -14.78
C LEU A 59 -15.44 -2.72 -14.53
N CYS A 60 -14.12 -2.72 -14.32
CA CYS A 60 -13.34 -3.95 -14.15
C CYS A 60 -12.74 -4.08 -12.75
N TYR A 61 -12.50 -2.96 -12.07
CA TYR A 61 -12.00 -2.92 -10.71
C TYR A 61 -12.37 -1.59 -10.07
N GLN A 62 -12.72 -1.61 -8.80
CA GLN A 62 -12.90 -0.41 -7.98
C GLN A 62 -12.15 -0.57 -6.66
N ILE A 63 -11.60 0.55 -6.19
CA ILE A 63 -10.96 0.61 -4.88
C ILE A 63 -11.23 1.94 -4.20
N TYR A 64 -11.54 1.88 -2.92
CA TYR A 64 -11.69 3.04 -2.05
C TYR A 64 -10.36 3.36 -1.36
N GLY A 65 -10.22 4.61 -0.92
CA GLY A 65 -9.07 5.07 -0.18
C GLY A 65 -8.90 4.32 1.14
N TYR A 66 -7.67 4.30 1.62
CA TYR A 66 -7.29 3.63 2.86
C TYR A 66 -6.54 4.61 3.77
N ASP A 67 -7.27 5.28 4.66
CA ASP A 67 -6.74 6.35 5.53
C ASP A 67 -6.04 5.83 6.80
N HIS A 68 -5.39 4.66 6.69
CA HIS A 68 -4.68 4.02 7.80
C HIS A 68 -3.17 3.91 7.58
N LEU A 69 -2.65 4.46 6.48
CA LEU A 69 -1.23 4.40 6.15
C LEU A 69 -0.35 5.00 7.25
N GLU A 70 -0.77 6.11 7.86
CA GLU A 70 -0.04 6.71 8.99
C GLU A 70 0.06 5.76 10.19
N ASP A 71 -1.04 5.11 10.56
CA ASP A 71 -1.05 4.20 11.71
C ASP A 71 -0.22 2.94 11.43
N GLU A 72 -0.23 2.47 10.19
CA GLU A 72 0.57 1.35 9.73
C GLU A 72 2.07 1.67 9.72
N ILE A 73 2.45 2.91 9.35
CA ILE A 73 3.82 3.40 9.52
C ILE A 73 4.22 3.38 11.00
N LYS A 74 3.34 3.80 11.92
CA LYS A 74 3.64 3.75 13.36
C LYS A 74 3.81 2.31 13.85
N THR A 75 2.96 1.38 13.41
CA THR A 75 3.09 -0.05 13.72
C THR A 75 4.42 -0.61 13.20
N TRP A 76 4.83 -0.24 11.99
CA TRP A 76 6.12 -0.61 11.42
C TRP A 76 7.30 -0.03 12.21
N ILE A 77 7.21 1.23 12.67
CA ILE A 77 8.20 1.83 13.56
C ILE A 77 8.32 1.03 14.85
N ASP A 78 7.19 0.68 15.49
CA ASP A 78 7.20 -0.08 16.73
C ASP A 78 7.77 -1.49 16.52
N PHE A 79 7.39 -2.17 15.44
CA PHE A 79 7.98 -3.44 15.04
C PHE A 79 9.50 -3.33 14.85
N ALA A 80 9.97 -2.33 14.11
CA ALA A 80 11.39 -2.08 13.86
C ALA A 80 12.19 -1.84 15.15
N ARG A 81 11.56 -1.44 16.26
CA ARG A 81 12.21 -1.27 17.57
C ARG A 81 12.38 -2.58 18.33
N GLU A 82 11.47 -3.54 18.12
CA GLU A 82 11.41 -4.78 18.88
C GLU A 82 12.24 -5.92 18.27
N ILE A 83 12.62 -5.84 16.98
CA ILE A 83 13.39 -6.91 16.32
C ILE A 83 14.73 -7.16 17.03
N THR A 84 14.91 -8.32 17.61
CA THR A 84 16.18 -8.67 18.22
C THR A 84 17.25 -8.77 17.12
N GLN A 85 18.40 -8.12 17.30
CA GLN A 85 19.49 -8.29 16.35
C GLN A 85 19.98 -9.74 16.35
N PRO A 86 20.33 -10.31 15.19
CA PRO A 86 21.00 -11.60 15.17
C PRO A 86 22.28 -11.53 15.98
N THR A 87 22.51 -12.55 16.78
CA THR A 87 23.78 -12.77 17.49
C THR A 87 24.38 -14.08 16.99
N ASP A 88 25.68 -14.28 17.18
CA ASP A 88 26.36 -15.53 16.78
C ASP A 88 25.69 -16.78 17.40
N GLU A 89 24.95 -16.63 18.50
CA GLU A 89 24.25 -17.69 19.22
C GLU A 89 22.77 -17.85 18.82
N MET A 90 22.18 -16.86 18.14
CA MET A 90 20.81 -16.89 17.61
C MET A 90 20.76 -16.30 16.18
N PRO A 91 20.77 -17.16 15.14
CA PRO A 91 20.66 -16.71 13.77
C PRO A 91 19.21 -16.26 13.49
N LEU A 92 18.94 -14.99 13.78
CA LEU A 92 17.73 -14.31 13.33
C LEU A 92 17.99 -13.70 11.95
N SER A 93 16.92 -13.34 11.24
CA SER A 93 17.04 -12.53 10.04
C SER A 93 17.69 -11.19 10.40
N GLU A 94 18.69 -10.77 9.61
CA GLU A 94 19.24 -9.42 9.76
C GLU A 94 18.13 -8.38 9.57
N PRO A 95 18.10 -7.31 10.38
CA PRO A 95 17.16 -6.24 10.18
C PRO A 95 17.34 -5.59 8.80
N THR A 96 16.24 -5.16 8.20
CA THR A 96 16.25 -4.43 6.92
C THR A 96 16.93 -3.08 7.07
N ASP A 97 17.30 -2.46 5.94
CA ASP A 97 17.92 -1.13 5.95
C ASP A 97 16.95 -0.05 6.49
N ILE A 98 15.64 -0.24 6.29
CA ILE A 98 14.60 0.59 6.90
C ILE A 98 14.61 0.43 8.42
N GLU A 99 14.58 -0.81 8.92
CA GLU A 99 14.56 -1.09 10.36
C GLU A 99 15.81 -0.52 11.05
N LYS A 100 16.99 -0.63 10.41
CA LYS A 100 18.23 0.00 10.89
C LYS A 100 18.09 1.53 10.93
N SER A 101 17.61 2.14 9.85
CA SER A 101 17.44 3.59 9.74
C SER A 101 16.47 4.15 10.80
N ILE A 102 15.37 3.44 11.06
CA ILE A 102 14.40 3.80 12.11
C ILE A 102 15.07 3.79 13.49
N ARG A 103 15.90 2.79 13.80
CA ARG A 103 16.62 2.69 15.09
C ARG A 103 17.65 3.78 15.27
N GLU A 104 18.37 4.12 14.20
CA GLU A 104 19.31 5.23 14.21
C GLU A 104 18.58 6.54 14.54
N LEU A 105 17.45 6.80 13.88
CA LEU A 105 16.62 7.97 14.15
C LEU A 105 16.10 8.00 15.60
N VAL A 106 15.61 6.87 16.14
CA VAL A 106 15.20 6.76 17.55
C VAL A 106 16.35 7.15 18.49
N SER A 107 17.57 6.69 18.18
CA SER A 107 18.76 6.97 18.98
C SER A 107 19.16 8.44 18.92
N GLU A 108 19.06 9.06 17.75
CA GLU A 108 19.31 10.49 17.55
C GLU A 108 18.30 11.36 18.31
N ILE A 109 17.02 11.03 18.24
CA ILE A 109 15.94 11.72 18.96
C ILE A 109 16.16 11.61 20.47
N ALA A 110 16.40 10.39 20.97
CA ALA A 110 16.68 10.15 22.39
C ALA A 110 17.85 11.00 22.88
N LYS A 111 18.96 11.00 22.13
CA LYS A 111 20.15 11.80 22.44
C LYS A 111 19.88 13.30 22.42
N ARG A 112 19.12 13.79 21.43
CA ARG A 112 18.73 15.20 21.31
C ARG A 112 17.90 15.67 22.49
N ASN A 113 17.01 14.80 22.98
CA ASN A 113 16.08 15.14 24.05
C ASN A 113 16.60 14.80 25.46
N GLY A 114 17.76 14.15 25.58
CA GLY A 114 18.28 13.67 26.86
C GLY A 114 17.44 12.54 27.47
N ALA A 115 16.72 11.80 26.63
CA ALA A 115 15.87 10.67 27.00
C ALA A 115 16.53 9.34 26.66
N GLN A 116 15.99 8.24 27.19
CA GLN A 116 16.33 6.89 26.77
C GLN A 116 15.57 6.50 25.49
N THR A 117 16.12 5.59 24.70
CA THR A 117 15.52 5.16 23.42
C THR A 117 14.14 4.52 23.56
N HIS A 118 13.85 3.89 24.71
CA HIS A 118 12.53 3.31 25.00
C HIS A 118 11.49 4.38 25.38
N GLU A 119 11.91 5.60 25.71
CA GLU A 119 11.01 6.72 26.05
C GLU A 119 10.56 7.50 24.82
N VAL A 120 11.23 7.33 23.68
CA VAL A 120 10.83 7.94 22.40
C VAL A 120 9.58 7.23 21.88
N SER A 121 8.51 7.97 21.58
CA SER A 121 7.27 7.40 21.05
C SER A 121 7.32 7.20 19.52
N SER A 122 6.55 6.26 18.97
CA SER A 122 6.42 6.08 17.52
C SER A 122 5.88 7.33 16.82
N TYR A 123 5.00 8.10 17.48
CA TYR A 123 4.56 9.41 17.02
C TYR A 123 5.71 10.41 16.84
N GLU A 124 6.66 10.41 17.78
CA GLU A 124 7.80 11.30 17.71
C GLU A 124 8.78 10.90 16.61
N VAL A 125 9.00 9.59 16.44
CA VAL A 125 9.79 9.07 15.33
C VAL A 125 9.14 9.44 14.00
N PHE A 126 7.83 9.18 13.84
CA PHE A 126 7.06 9.52 12.65
C PHE A 126 7.19 11.01 12.30
N ALA A 127 7.01 11.90 13.29
CA ALA A 127 7.13 13.35 13.09
C ALA A 127 8.55 13.82 12.70
N ASN A 128 9.58 13.00 12.91
CA ASN A 128 10.97 13.30 12.56
C ASN A 128 11.50 12.44 11.40
N LEU A 129 10.66 11.62 10.76
CA LEU A 129 11.09 10.79 9.63
C LEU A 129 11.56 11.68 8.47
N PRO A 130 12.76 11.46 7.93
CA PRO A 130 13.16 12.06 6.67
C PRO A 130 12.16 11.66 5.57
N VAL A 131 11.77 12.62 4.71
CA VAL A 131 10.82 12.38 3.61
C VAL A 131 11.22 11.20 2.73
N THR A 132 12.52 11.00 2.51
CA THR A 132 13.03 9.86 1.75
C THR A 132 12.77 8.53 2.44
N LEU A 133 12.92 8.46 3.77
CA LEU A 133 12.69 7.24 4.54
C LEU A 133 11.18 6.97 4.67
N LEU A 134 10.39 8.03 4.89
CA LEU A 134 8.93 7.96 4.92
C LEU A 134 8.40 7.33 3.61
N GLY A 135 8.82 7.85 2.45
CA GLY A 135 8.40 7.31 1.16
C GLY A 135 8.82 5.86 0.94
N THR A 136 10.00 5.44 1.42
CA THR A 136 10.41 4.02 1.33
C THR A 136 9.55 3.12 2.22
N ILE A 137 9.23 3.55 3.45
CA ILE A 137 8.35 2.79 4.35
C ILE A 137 6.96 2.66 3.73
N GLU A 138 6.39 3.75 3.21
CA GLU A 138 5.10 3.73 2.52
C GLU A 138 5.08 2.71 1.37
N GLN A 139 6.13 2.69 0.55
CA GLN A 139 6.23 1.73 -0.56
C GLN A 139 6.35 0.28 -0.07
N GLU A 140 7.11 0.02 0.99
CA GLU A 140 7.19 -1.35 1.55
C GLU A 140 5.86 -1.82 2.12
N ILE A 141 5.11 -0.94 2.79
CA ILE A 141 3.75 -1.24 3.29
C ILE A 141 2.80 -1.54 2.12
N ILE A 142 2.81 -0.70 1.09
CA ILE A 142 1.96 -0.86 -0.10
C ILE A 142 2.32 -2.13 -0.90
N GLU A 143 3.60 -2.49 -0.96
CA GLU A 143 4.05 -3.77 -1.54
C GLU A 143 3.62 -4.97 -0.68
N TYR A 144 3.69 -4.84 0.65
CA TYR A 144 3.21 -5.86 1.57
C TYR A 144 1.71 -6.11 1.38
N TRP A 145 0.86 -5.08 1.41
CA TRP A 145 -0.60 -5.24 1.23
C TRP A 145 -0.98 -5.84 -0.12
N TRP A 146 -0.22 -5.54 -1.18
CA TRP A 146 -0.48 -6.09 -2.50
C TRP A 146 -0.06 -7.55 -2.65
N ASN A 147 1.05 -7.94 -2.01
CA ASN A 147 1.61 -9.28 -2.15
C ASN A 147 1.39 -10.19 -0.94
N ALA A 148 0.65 -9.72 0.08
CA ALA A 148 0.38 -10.42 1.32
C ALA A 148 -0.06 -11.88 1.05
N LYS A 149 0.34 -12.85 1.86
CA LYS A 149 0.00 -14.27 1.57
C LYS A 149 -1.44 -14.60 1.96
N GLU A 150 -2.03 -13.76 2.79
CA GLU A 150 -3.38 -13.81 3.34
C GLU A 150 -4.45 -13.82 2.22
N GLU A 151 -5.65 -14.30 2.56
CA GLU A 151 -6.77 -14.39 1.60
C GLU A 151 -7.23 -13.01 1.11
N GLU A 152 -7.06 -11.96 1.91
CA GLU A 152 -7.49 -10.59 1.64
C GLU A 152 -6.41 -9.71 1.00
N ASN A 153 -5.40 -10.29 0.34
CA ASN A 153 -4.39 -9.47 -0.33
C ASN A 153 -4.99 -8.69 -1.52
N ALA A 154 -4.56 -7.45 -1.71
CA ALA A 154 -5.20 -6.54 -2.65
C ALA A 154 -5.12 -7.03 -4.10
N LYS A 155 -4.05 -7.74 -4.47
CA LYS A 155 -3.88 -8.31 -5.80
C LYS A 155 -4.90 -9.41 -6.11
N LYS A 156 -5.20 -10.29 -5.15
CA LYS A 156 -6.22 -11.35 -5.28
C LYS A 156 -7.60 -10.74 -5.42
N LEU A 157 -7.92 -9.72 -4.61
CA LEU A 157 -9.20 -9.00 -4.69
C LEU A 157 -9.35 -8.31 -6.06
N ALA A 158 -8.31 -7.64 -6.55
CA ALA A 158 -8.31 -7.03 -7.87
C ALA A 158 -8.49 -8.07 -8.99
N LEU A 159 -7.78 -9.20 -8.90
CA LEU A 159 -7.91 -10.30 -9.86
C LEU A 159 -9.31 -10.89 -9.89
N ALA A 160 -9.93 -11.09 -8.72
CA ALA A 160 -11.28 -11.63 -8.62
C ALA A 160 -12.31 -10.71 -9.31
N GLN A 161 -12.27 -9.40 -9.03
CA GLN A 161 -13.15 -8.41 -9.68
C GLN A 161 -12.94 -8.38 -11.20
N ILE A 162 -11.68 -8.36 -11.64
CA ILE A 162 -11.35 -8.36 -13.08
C ILE A 162 -11.91 -9.62 -13.75
N GLU A 163 -11.65 -10.80 -13.17
CA GLU A 163 -12.06 -12.09 -13.73
C GLU A 163 -13.58 -12.28 -13.75
N GLU A 164 -14.31 -11.78 -12.75
CA GLU A 164 -15.77 -11.76 -12.76
C GLU A 164 -16.31 -11.01 -14.00
N VAL A 165 -15.67 -9.91 -14.36
CA VAL A 165 -16.11 -9.03 -15.45
C VAL A 165 -15.71 -9.56 -16.82
N ILE A 166 -14.44 -9.96 -17.01
CA ILE A 166 -13.94 -10.38 -18.32
C ILE A 166 -14.06 -11.89 -18.55
N GLY A 167 -14.19 -12.70 -17.50
CA GLY A 167 -14.37 -14.15 -17.57
C GLY A 167 -15.77 -14.56 -18.05
N VAL A 168 -16.78 -13.72 -17.79
CA VAL A 168 -18.15 -13.85 -18.33
C VAL A 168 -18.22 -13.58 -19.84
N GLN A 169 -17.17 -12.98 -20.44
CA GLN A 169 -17.09 -12.71 -21.88
C GLN A 169 -16.41 -13.84 -22.69
N LYS A 170 -16.10 -15.00 -22.07
CA LYS A 170 -15.61 -16.20 -22.75
C LYS A 170 -16.75 -17.00 -23.38
#